data_AF-A0A0M8X2R6-F1
#
_entry.id   AF-A0A0M8X2R6-F1
#
_cell.length_a   1.000
_cell.length_b   1.000
_cell.length_c   1.000
_cell.angle_alpha   90.00
_cell.angle_beta   90.00
_cell.angle_gamma   90.00
#
_symmetry.space_group_name_H-M   'P 1'
#
loop_
_entity.id
_entity.type
_entity.pdbx_description
1 polymer ?
#
loop_
_entity_poly.entity_id
_entity_poly.type
_entity_poly.pdbx_seq_one_letter_code
_entity_poly.pdbx_strand_id
1 'polypeptide(L)' 'MALFQVMSRLPATQLDVIALRILWRMPTERVSELLGLSPAMVRSSQRHGEHFLRSILYPPETDEGATP' A
#
# COMPACT_ATOMS: atom_id res chain seq x y z
N MET A 1 8.02 7.64 -12.94
CA MET A 1 7.34 6.42 -13.41
C MET A 1 7.42 5.26 -12.40
N ALA A 2 8.48 5.13 -11.61
CA ALA A 2 8.65 3.99 -10.69
C ALA A 2 7.47 3.75 -9.73
N LEU A 3 6.90 4.79 -9.12
CA LEU A 3 5.78 4.62 -8.17
C LEU A 3 4.56 3.91 -8.80
N PHE A 4 4.13 4.31 -10.00
CA PHE A 4 2.99 3.69 -10.67
C PHE A 4 3.26 2.23 -11.06
N GLN A 5 4.48 1.91 -11.50
CA GLN A 5 4.90 0.54 -11.79
C GLN A 5 4.98 -0.33 -10.53
N VAL A 6 5.36 0.25 -9.39
CA VAL A 6 5.37 -0.49 -8.13
C VAL A 6 3.94 -0.69 -7.62
N MET A 7 3.10 0.35 -7.70
CA MET A 7 1.68 0.26 -7.32
C MET A 7 0.92 -0.76 -8.17
N SER A 8 1.23 -0.93 -9.46
CA SER A 8 0.59 -1.97 -10.29
C SER A 8 0.89 -3.40 -9.86
N ARG A 9 1.80 -3.62 -8.90
CA ARG A 9 2.10 -4.94 -8.32
C ARG A 9 1.25 -5.23 -7.06
N LEU A 10 0.47 -4.26 -6.58
CA LEU A 10 -0.46 -4.47 -5.48
C LEU A 10 -1.65 -5.33 -5.94
N PRO A 11 -2.20 -6.18 -5.05
CA PRO A 11 -3.52 -6.77 -5.26
C PRO A 11 -4.57 -5.69 -5.54
N ALA A 12 -5.53 -5.97 -6.43
CA ALA A 12 -6.52 -4.99 -6.91
C ALA A 12 -7.18 -4.19 -5.76
N THR A 13 -7.67 -4.87 -4.73
CA THR A 13 -8.28 -4.22 -3.55
C THR A 13 -7.31 -3.31 -2.80
N GLN A 14 -6.03 -3.67 -2.70
CA GLN A 14 -5.02 -2.83 -2.05
C GLN A 14 -4.65 -1.64 -2.92
N LEU A 15 -4.57 -1.82 -4.24
CA LEU A 15 -4.34 -0.73 -5.20
C LEU A 15 -5.46 0.33 -5.11
N ASP A 16 -6.72 -0.11 -5.15
CA ASP A 16 -7.88 0.78 -5.05
C ASP A 16 -7.89 1.53 -3.72
N VAL A 17 -7.65 0.82 -2.61
CA VAL A 17 -7.57 1.45 -1.28
C VAL A 17 -6.42 2.46 -1.21
N ILE A 18 -5.23 2.14 -1.72
CA ILE A 18 -4.09 3.06 -1.71
C ILE A 18 -4.35 4.28 -2.58
N ALA A 19 -4.89 4.10 -3.79
CA ALA A 19 -5.20 5.20 -4.69
C ALA A 19 -6.21 6.17 -4.02
N LEU A 20 -7.30 5.64 -3.45
CA LEU A 20 -8.35 6.46 -2.84
C LEU A 20 -7.91 7.10 -1.51
N ARG A 21 -7.24 6.35 -0.62
CA ARG A 21 -6.83 6.83 0.71
C ARG A 21 -5.63 7.75 0.66
N ILE A 22 -4.63 7.46 -0.17
CA ILE A 22 -3.34 8.15 -0.14
C ILE A 22 -3.28 9.22 -1.22
N LEU A 23 -3.63 8.89 -2.47
CA LEU A 23 -3.52 9.85 -3.58
C LEU A 23 -4.68 10.85 -3.54
N TRP A 24 -5.91 10.37 -3.32
CA TRP A 24 -7.10 11.23 -3.24
C TRP A 24 -7.48 11.66 -1.82
N ARG A 25 -6.75 11.19 -0.80
CA ARG A 25 -6.97 11.57 0.61
C ARG A 25 -8.40 11.36 1.11
N MET A 26 -9.13 10.40 0.54
CA MET A 26 -10.50 10.11 0.96
C MET A 26 -10.54 9.51 2.37
N PRO A 27 -11.56 9.85 3.20
CA PRO A 27 -11.73 9.23 4.51
C PRO A 27 -12.09 7.75 4.40
N THR A 28 -11.74 6.96 5.43
CA THR A 28 -11.91 5.50 5.46
C THR A 28 -13.35 5.07 5.19
N GLU A 29 -14.29 5.80 5.77
CA GLU A 29 -15.74 5.55 5.69
C GLU A 29 -16.21 5.73 4.25
N ARG A 30 -15.73 6.75 3.55
CA ARG A 30 -16.10 6.99 2.15
C ARG A 30 -15.53 5.93 1.21
N VAL A 31 -14.30 5.47 1.47
CA VAL A 31 -13.68 4.38 0.70
C VAL A 31 -14.39 3.05 0.98
N SER A 32 -14.80 2.82 2.23
CA SER A 32 -15.60 1.66 2.64
C SER A 32 -16.92 1.60 1.88
N GLU A 33 -17.67 2.70 1.82
CA GLU A 33 -18.89 2.82 1.02
C GLU A 33 -18.65 2.57 -0.47
N LEU A 34 -17.62 3.22 -1.06
CA LEU A 34 -17.36 3.17 -2.49
C LEU A 34 -16.96 1.77 -2.97
N LEU A 35 -16.17 1.05 -2.17
CA LEU A 35 -15.66 -0.28 -2.52
C LEU A 35 -16.51 -1.43 -1.98
N GLY A 36 -17.56 -1.16 -1.19
CA GLY A 36 -18.36 -2.19 -0.54
C GLY A 36 -17.58 -3.02 0.49
N LEU A 37 -16.55 -2.44 1.11
CA LEU A 37 -15.68 -3.09 2.08
C LEU A 37 -16.03 -2.63 3.50
N SER A 38 -15.72 -3.43 4.53
CA SER A 38 -15.81 -2.93 5.90
C SER A 38 -14.69 -1.90 6.20
N PRO A 39 -14.89 -0.93 7.11
CA PRO A 39 -13.84 0.01 7.50
C PRO A 39 -12.60 -0.67 8.08
N ALA A 40 -12.76 -1.85 8.69
CA ALA A 40 -11.64 -2.67 9.17
C ALA A 40 -10.81 -3.22 8.00
N MET A 41 -11.48 -3.70 6.94
CA MET A 41 -10.82 -4.22 5.74
C MET A 41 -10.11 -3.11 4.95
N VAL A 42 -10.67 -1.90 4.89
CA VAL A 42 -9.98 -0.73 4.32
C VAL A 42 -8.69 -0.43 5.08
N ARG A 43 -8.74 -0.36 6.42
CA ARG A 43 -7.55 -0.11 7.26
C ARG A 43 -6.48 -1.20 7.11
N SER A 44 -6.89 -2.47 7.10
CA SER A 44 -5.98 -3.59 6.89
C SER A 44 -5.33 -3.51 5.50
N SER A 45 -6.12 -3.31 4.44
CA SER A 45 -5.61 -3.22 3.07
C SER A 45 -4.66 -2.05 2.89
N GLN A 46 -4.96 -0.89 3.50
CA GLN A 46 -4.05 0.25 3.51
C GLN A 46 -2.71 -0.12 4.17
N ARG A 47 -2.73 -0.72 5.36
CA ARG A 47 -1.51 -1.10 6.09
C ARG A 47 -0.64 -2.06 5.29
N HIS A 48 -1.24 -3.08 4.68
CA HIS A 48 -0.51 -4.07 3.87
C HIS A 48 0.04 -3.44 2.59
N GLY A 49 -0.76 -2.58 1.92
CA GLY A 49 -0.31 -1.87 0.73
C GLY A 49 0.86 -0.93 1.02
N GLU A 50 0.81 -0.16 2.10
CA GLU A 50 1.92 0.71 2.54
C GLU A 50 3.18 -0.09 2.89
N HIS A 51 3.03 -1.22 3.59
CA HIS A 51 4.14 -2.10 3.91
C HIS A 51 4.80 -2.65 2.65
N PHE A 52 4.01 -3.12 1.69
CA PHE A 52 4.50 -3.61 0.40
C PHE A 52 5.24 -2.52 -0.36
N LEU A 53 4.65 -1.33 -0.50
CA LEU A 53 5.28 -0.18 -1.16
C LEU A 53 6.60 0.19 -0.48
N ARG A 54 6.64 0.22 0.85
CA ARG A 54 7.87 0.48 1.61
C ARG A 54 8.93 -0.56 1.32
N SER A 55 8.58 -1.85 1.29
CA SER A 55 9.55 -2.94 1.05
C SER A 55 10.21 -2.87 -0.33
N ILE A 56 9.53 -2.29 -1.33
CA ILE A 56 10.08 -2.15 -2.69
C ILE A 56 10.82 -0.83 -2.87
N LEU A 57 10.29 0.26 -2.33
CA LEU A 57 10.88 1.60 -2.50
C LEU A 57 12.07 1.84 -1.58
N TYR A 58 12.07 1.19 -0.42
CA TYR A 58 13.11 1.28 0.61
C TYR A 58 13.43 -0.14 1.08
N PRO A 59 14.07 -0.97 0.24
CA PRO A 59 14.51 -2.28 0.66
C PRO A 59 15.45 -2.09 1.86
N PRO A 60 15.35 -2.92 2.90
CA PRO A 60 16.30 -2.87 4.01
C PRO A 60 17.70 -3.03 3.43
N GLU A 61 18.64 -2.17 3.85
CA GLU A 61 20.04 -2.35 3.51
C GLU A 61 20.44 -3.72 4.06
N THR A 62 20.66 -4.66 3.15
CA THR A 62 21.21 -5.95 3.54
C THR A 62 22.65 -5.64 3.94
N ASP A 63 22.97 -5.85 5.21
CA ASP A 63 24.34 -5.79 5.72
C ASP A 63 25.15 -6.93 5.07
N GLU A 64 25.50 -6.75 3.80
CA GLU A 64 26.53 -7.51 3.10
C GLU A 64 27.89 -6.98 3.59
N GLY A 65 28.20 -7.19 4.87
CA GLY A 65 29.31 -6.46 5.49
C GLY A 65 29.82 -6.94 6.84
N ALA A 66 29.52 -8.17 7.28
CA ALA A 66 30.12 -8.72 8.49
C ALA A 66 30.62 -10.17 8.33
N THR A 67 31.74 -10.36 7.63
CA THR A 67 32.85 -11.26 8.04
C THR A 67 34.09 -10.95 7.18
N PRO A 68 35.32 -11.02 7.73
CA PRO A 68 35.89 -12.20 8.37
C PRO A 68 36.19 -12.08 9.86
#